data_AF-A0A3D0JIP1-F1
#
_entry.id   AF-A0A3D0JIP1-F1
#
_cell.length_a   1.000
_cell.length_b   1.000
_cell.length_c   1.000
_cell.angle_alpha   90.00
_cell.angle_beta   90.00
_cell.angle_gamma   90.00
#
_symmetry.space_group_name_H-M   'P 1'
#
loop_
_entity.id
_entity.type
_entity.pdbx_description
1 polymer ?
#
loop_
_entity_poly.entity_id
_entity_poly.type
_entity_poly.pdbx_seq_one_letter_code
_entity_poly.pdbx_strand_id
1 'polypeptide(L)'
;MENIRTNGYLSSSDMQASLDFVASQAYRTTSIINFLKDQPRISARQQFNQQPFLHQSFDHYQAGQPIALIFEQTDCHDCDRLHECVLSKHSFTQHADSFYTVQLDLWSQRPIDLPDGRSLSINALAQELNVTYTPTIILMDSRQTEVIRAEAQLRSFHVESLFDYVSSTTYLKEPQFQRFIDARADKHRAEGRHVSILGDDPNCNSL
;
A
#
# COMPACT_ATOMS: atom_id res chain seq x y z
N MET A 1 -14.52 14.28 15.07
CA MET A 1 -15.08 14.24 13.69
C MET A 1 -14.07 13.47 12.87
N GLU A 2 -14.45 12.29 12.39
CA GLU A 2 -13.59 11.51 11.48
C GLU A 2 -13.62 12.23 10.13
N ASN A 3 -12.50 12.85 9.76
CA ASN A 3 -12.35 13.49 8.46
C ASN A 3 -11.85 12.41 7.50
N ILE A 4 -12.62 12.09 6.45
CA ILE A 4 -12.15 11.19 5.40
C ILE A 4 -11.12 11.92 4.57
N ARG A 5 -9.92 11.36 4.52
CA ARG A 5 -8.86 11.80 3.63
C ARG A 5 -8.70 10.76 2.54
N THR A 6 -8.97 11.15 1.30
CA THR A 6 -8.60 10.36 0.13
C THR A 6 -7.22 10.84 -0.33
N ASN A 7 -6.30 9.90 -0.53
CA ASN A 7 -4.96 10.17 -1.05
C ASN A 7 -4.88 9.61 -2.46
N GLY A 8 -4.25 10.33 -3.40
CA GLY A 8 -4.01 9.83 -4.76
C GLY A 8 -5.28 9.55 -5.58
N TYR A 9 -5.18 8.61 -6.51
CA TYR A 9 -6.28 8.21 -7.40
C TYR A 9 -7.15 7.13 -6.75
N LEU A 10 -8.46 7.30 -6.89
CA LEU A 10 -9.51 6.32 -6.60
C LEU A 10 -10.33 6.11 -7.88
N SER A 11 -10.82 4.89 -8.08
CA SER A 11 -11.76 4.60 -9.17
C SER A 11 -13.04 5.44 -9.02
N SER A 12 -13.79 5.63 -10.10
CA SER A 12 -15.06 6.36 -10.05
C SER A 12 -16.06 5.75 -9.06
N SER A 13 -16.12 4.42 -8.97
CA SER A 13 -16.96 3.71 -8.00
C SER A 13 -16.51 3.93 -6.56
N ASP A 14 -15.21 3.88 -6.28
CA ASP A 14 -14.70 4.05 -4.91
C ASP A 14 -14.82 5.50 -4.45
N MET A 15 -14.64 6.45 -5.37
CA MET A 15 -14.87 7.86 -5.10
C MET A 15 -16.35 8.12 -4.80
N GLN A 16 -17.28 7.54 -5.57
CA GLN A 16 -18.71 7.66 -5.29
C GLN A 16 -19.06 7.09 -3.91
N ALA A 17 -18.57 5.89 -3.58
CA ALA A 17 -18.82 5.29 -2.29
C ALA A 17 -18.24 6.11 -1.12
N SER A 18 -17.08 6.74 -1.32
CA SER A 18 -16.49 7.68 -0.35
C SER A 18 -17.34 8.94 -0.16
N LEU A 19 -17.90 9.48 -1.24
CA LEU A 19 -18.84 10.61 -1.19
C LEU A 19 -20.14 10.23 -0.49
N ASP A 20 -20.68 9.04 -0.73
CA ASP A 20 -21.89 8.53 -0.08
C ASP A 20 -21.70 8.38 1.43
N PHE A 21 -20.51 7.96 1.88
CA PHE A 21 -20.15 7.89 3.30
C PHE A 21 -20.18 9.27 3.97
N VAL A 22 -19.68 10.32 3.30
CA VAL A 22 -19.77 11.71 3.78
C VAL A 22 -21.22 12.20 3.76
N ALA A 23 -21.91 12.03 2.63
CA ALA A 23 -23.24 12.57 2.39
C ALA A 23 -24.29 11.98 3.35
N SER A 24 -24.18 10.69 3.66
CA SER A 24 -25.03 9.99 4.63
C SER A 24 -24.67 10.27 6.09
N GLN A 25 -23.56 10.98 6.36
CA GLN A 25 -22.99 11.18 7.69
C GLN A 25 -22.65 9.89 8.45
N ALA A 26 -22.40 8.79 7.72
CA ALA A 26 -22.07 7.50 8.31
C ALA A 26 -20.76 7.53 9.14
N TYR A 27 -19.87 8.48 8.88
CA TYR A 27 -18.68 8.76 9.72
C TYR A 27 -18.98 9.08 11.19
N ARG A 28 -20.25 9.30 11.56
CA ARG A 28 -20.66 9.50 12.95
C ARG A 28 -20.87 8.19 13.70
N THR A 29 -21.03 7.07 13.00
CA THR A 29 -21.45 5.78 13.57
C THR A 29 -20.60 4.59 13.17
N THR A 30 -19.88 4.67 12.04
CA THR A 30 -19.01 3.60 11.54
C THR A 30 -17.78 4.17 10.84
N SER A 31 -16.74 3.36 10.69
CA SER A 31 -15.56 3.71 9.90
C SER A 31 -15.81 3.53 8.40
N ILE A 32 -15.03 4.22 7.56
CA ILE A 32 -15.15 4.11 6.10
C ILE A 32 -14.96 2.68 5.61
N ILE A 33 -13.99 1.94 6.16
CA ILE A 33 -13.74 0.54 5.79
C ILE A 33 -14.99 -0.31 6.00
N ASN A 34 -15.60 -0.22 7.19
CA ASN A 34 -16.82 -0.97 7.49
C ASN A 34 -17.99 -0.54 6.62
N PHE A 35 -18.11 0.76 6.31
CA PHE A 35 -19.13 1.26 5.39
C PHE A 35 -18.96 0.71 3.96
N LEU A 36 -17.72 0.65 3.47
CA LEU A 36 -17.40 0.18 2.12
C LEU A 36 -17.49 -1.35 2.00
N LYS A 37 -17.51 -2.10 3.10
CA LYS A 37 -17.51 -3.57 3.10
C LYS A 37 -18.61 -4.17 2.24
N ASP A 38 -19.82 -3.61 2.33
CA ASP A 38 -21.01 -4.14 1.68
C ASP A 38 -21.39 -3.38 0.40
N GLN A 39 -20.55 -2.42 -0.03
CA GLN A 39 -20.80 -1.64 -1.24
C GLN A 39 -20.46 -2.44 -2.49
N PRO A 40 -21.18 -2.24 -3.61
CA PRO A 40 -20.85 -2.86 -4.89
C PRO A 40 -19.42 -2.50 -5.32
N ARG A 41 -18.63 -3.51 -5.68
CA ARG A 41 -17.27 -3.34 -6.20
C ARG A 41 -17.13 -4.04 -7.54
N ILE A 42 -16.11 -3.64 -8.30
CA ILE A 42 -15.67 -4.41 -9.45
C ILE A 42 -15.20 -5.77 -8.94
N SER A 43 -15.90 -6.84 -9.33
CA SER A 43 -15.56 -8.20 -8.92
C SER A 43 -14.13 -8.54 -9.34
N ALA A 44 -13.44 -9.25 -8.46
CA ALA A 44 -12.03 -9.57 -8.58
C ALA A 44 -11.75 -10.98 -8.07
N ARG A 45 -10.47 -11.34 -7.93
CA ARG A 45 -10.09 -12.66 -7.44
C ARG A 45 -10.62 -12.89 -6.02
N GLN A 46 -11.17 -14.09 -5.81
CA GLN A 46 -11.69 -14.53 -4.52
C GLN A 46 -10.59 -15.04 -3.56
N GLN A 47 -9.34 -15.03 -4.01
CA GLN A 47 -8.17 -15.47 -3.26
C GLN A 47 -7.10 -14.39 -3.32
N PHE A 48 -6.30 -14.28 -2.27
CA PHE A 48 -5.15 -13.36 -2.24
C PHE A 48 -4.12 -13.73 -3.32
N ASN A 49 -3.67 -12.71 -4.05
CA ASN A 49 -2.51 -12.85 -4.92
C ASN A 49 -1.25 -13.13 -4.10
N GLN A 50 -0.32 -13.87 -4.68
CA GLN A 50 0.91 -14.30 -4.02
C GLN A 50 2.12 -13.75 -4.76
N GLN A 51 3.17 -13.40 -4.01
CA GLN A 51 4.50 -13.13 -4.54
C GLN A 51 5.54 -13.84 -3.64
N PRO A 52 6.70 -14.24 -4.18
CA PRO A 52 7.68 -15.02 -3.43
C PRO A 52 8.22 -14.34 -2.15
N PHE A 53 8.16 -13.00 -2.10
CA PHE A 53 8.68 -12.19 -0.99
C PHE A 53 7.61 -11.86 0.08
N LEU A 54 6.36 -12.30 -0.09
CA LEU A 54 5.29 -12.00 0.87
C LEU A 54 5.27 -13.01 2.00
N HIS A 55 5.26 -12.50 3.22
CA HIS A 55 5.02 -13.26 4.44
C HIS A 55 3.59 -13.02 4.96
N GLN A 56 3.09 -13.95 5.78
CA GLN A 56 1.77 -13.87 6.42
C GLN A 56 1.85 -13.64 7.95
N SER A 57 3.07 -13.63 8.48
CA SER A 57 3.41 -13.46 9.90
C SER A 57 4.80 -12.82 10.01
N PHE A 58 5.24 -12.53 11.24
CA PHE A 58 6.58 -12.03 11.54
C PHE A 58 7.54 -13.12 12.04
N ASP A 59 7.21 -14.40 11.91
CA ASP A 59 7.99 -15.51 12.50
C ASP A 59 9.45 -15.58 12.00
N HIS A 60 9.72 -15.03 10.81
CA HIS A 60 11.05 -14.99 10.20
C HIS A 60 11.68 -13.59 10.21
N TYR A 61 11.00 -12.60 10.80
CA TYR A 61 11.49 -11.23 10.87
C TYR A 61 12.81 -11.14 11.63
N GLN A 62 13.75 -10.37 11.08
CA GLN A 62 15.03 -10.07 11.73
C GLN A 62 15.03 -8.63 12.23
N ALA A 63 15.35 -8.44 13.52
CA ALA A 63 15.39 -7.13 14.13
C ALA A 63 16.32 -6.18 13.37
N GLY A 64 15.83 -4.98 13.05
CA GLY A 64 16.57 -3.97 12.30
C GLY A 64 16.35 -4.03 10.79
N GLN A 65 15.64 -5.03 10.26
CA GLN A 65 15.18 -5.01 8.87
C GLN A 65 13.99 -4.03 8.72
N PRO A 66 13.95 -3.17 7.69
CA PRO A 66 12.78 -2.38 7.35
C PRO A 66 11.55 -3.26 7.08
N ILE A 67 10.35 -2.77 7.39
CA ILE A 67 9.10 -3.52 7.25
C ILE A 67 8.21 -2.87 6.19
N ALA A 68 7.63 -3.69 5.32
CA ALA A 68 6.55 -3.27 4.44
C ALA A 68 5.28 -4.03 4.82
N LEU A 69 4.26 -3.32 5.29
CA LEU A 69 2.92 -3.89 5.52
C LEU A 69 2.07 -3.65 4.28
N ILE A 70 1.43 -4.68 3.75
CA ILE A 70 0.49 -4.58 2.63
C ILE A 70 -0.87 -5.08 3.12
N PHE A 71 -1.77 -4.14 3.40
CA PHE A 71 -3.16 -4.45 3.75
C PHE A 71 -3.99 -4.63 2.48
N GLU A 72 -4.61 -5.80 2.37
CA GLU A 72 -5.41 -6.20 1.22
C GLU A 72 -6.70 -6.89 1.69
N GLN A 73 -7.57 -7.22 0.75
CA GLN A 73 -8.73 -8.07 0.97
C GLN A 73 -9.00 -8.89 -0.30
N THR A 74 -9.74 -9.99 -0.17
CA THR A 74 -10.29 -10.70 -1.32
C THR A 74 -11.33 -9.85 -2.04
N ASP A 75 -11.62 -10.19 -3.30
CA ASP A 75 -12.56 -9.45 -4.15
C ASP A 75 -12.20 -7.96 -4.27
N CYS A 76 -10.90 -7.69 -4.46
CA CYS A 76 -10.32 -6.36 -4.58
C CYS A 76 -9.61 -6.19 -5.92
N HIS A 77 -10.25 -5.51 -6.86
CA HIS A 77 -9.67 -5.25 -8.19
C HIS A 77 -8.34 -4.49 -8.07
N ASP A 78 -8.25 -3.49 -7.19
CA ASP A 78 -7.04 -2.67 -7.06
C ASP A 78 -5.87 -3.45 -6.43
N CYS A 79 -6.18 -4.45 -5.60
CA CYS A 79 -5.19 -5.38 -5.07
C CYS A 79 -4.67 -6.29 -6.19
N ASP A 80 -5.57 -6.84 -7.03
CA ASP A 80 -5.17 -7.60 -8.23
C ASP A 80 -4.26 -6.76 -9.13
N ARG A 81 -4.61 -5.48 -9.36
CA ARG A 81 -3.79 -4.54 -10.14
C ARG A 81 -2.43 -4.29 -9.53
N LEU A 82 -2.34 -4.06 -8.21
CA LEU A 82 -1.05 -3.88 -7.54
C LEU A 82 -0.13 -5.08 -7.80
N HIS A 83 -0.65 -6.30 -7.66
CA HIS A 83 0.14 -7.51 -7.88
C HIS A 83 0.56 -7.68 -9.35
N GLU A 84 -0.40 -7.57 -10.27
CA GLU A 84 -0.16 -7.80 -11.70
C GLU A 84 0.73 -6.71 -12.33
N CYS A 85 0.54 -5.46 -11.94
CA CYS A 85 1.17 -4.31 -12.60
C CYS A 85 2.44 -3.82 -11.91
N VAL A 86 2.63 -4.14 -10.63
CA VAL A 86 3.78 -3.64 -9.85
C VAL A 86 4.56 -4.78 -9.24
N LEU A 87 3.96 -5.55 -8.34
CA LEU A 87 4.70 -6.48 -7.48
C LEU A 87 5.28 -7.68 -8.24
N SER A 88 4.66 -8.08 -9.36
CA SER A 88 5.16 -9.15 -10.22
C SER A 88 6.27 -8.71 -11.19
N LYS A 89 6.53 -7.40 -11.32
CA LYS A 89 7.53 -6.90 -12.25
C LYS A 89 8.93 -7.17 -11.71
N HIS A 90 9.84 -7.61 -12.57
CA HIS A 90 11.23 -7.87 -12.20
C HIS A 90 11.94 -6.64 -11.62
N SER A 91 11.56 -5.43 -12.08
CA SER A 91 12.08 -4.17 -11.53
C SER A 91 11.77 -3.99 -10.04
N PHE A 92 10.69 -4.60 -9.55
CA PHE A 92 10.28 -4.49 -8.15
C PHE A 92 11.01 -5.47 -7.22
N THR A 93 11.56 -6.58 -7.73
CA THR A 93 12.18 -7.62 -6.90
C THR A 93 13.27 -7.07 -5.98
N GLN A 94 14.16 -6.22 -6.49
CA GLN A 94 15.24 -5.61 -5.69
C GLN A 94 14.71 -4.68 -4.59
N HIS A 95 13.58 -4.01 -4.86
CA HIS A 95 12.93 -3.16 -3.89
C HIS A 95 12.31 -4.01 -2.77
N ALA A 96 11.65 -5.11 -3.12
CA ALA A 96 11.08 -6.05 -2.14
C ALA A 96 12.15 -6.68 -1.24
N ASP A 97 13.31 -7.08 -1.79
CA ASP A 97 14.40 -7.72 -1.05
C ASP A 97 14.97 -6.85 0.08
N SER A 98 14.78 -5.53 0.00
CA SER A 98 15.23 -4.58 1.03
C SER A 98 14.32 -4.55 2.28
N PHE A 99 13.17 -5.23 2.24
CA PHE A 99 12.15 -5.19 3.27
C PHE A 99 11.73 -6.59 3.71
N TYR A 100 11.31 -6.70 4.97
CA TYR A 100 10.45 -7.80 5.39
C TYR A 100 9.01 -7.41 5.05
N THR A 101 8.45 -8.04 4.01
CA THR A 101 7.12 -7.66 3.50
C THR A 101 6.05 -8.61 4.00
N VAL A 102 5.03 -8.08 4.69
CA VAL A 102 3.92 -8.84 5.26
C VAL A 102 2.62 -8.47 4.57
N GLN A 103 1.95 -9.47 3.98
CA GLN A 103 0.61 -9.35 3.42
C GLN A 103 -0.41 -9.60 4.52
N LEU A 104 -1.38 -8.69 4.64
CA LEU A 104 -2.34 -8.65 5.74
C LEU A 104 -3.76 -8.57 5.20
N ASP A 105 -4.59 -9.56 5.54
CA ASP A 105 -6.02 -9.55 5.26
C ASP A 105 -6.73 -8.60 6.23
N LEU A 106 -7.21 -7.47 5.71
CA LEU A 106 -7.88 -6.40 6.46
C LEU A 106 -9.03 -6.91 7.35
N TRP A 107 -9.72 -7.97 6.92
CA TRP A 107 -10.90 -8.51 7.60
C TRP A 107 -10.57 -9.65 8.57
N SER A 108 -9.31 -10.07 8.64
CA SER A 108 -8.92 -11.19 9.46
C SER A 108 -8.95 -10.86 10.95
N GLN A 109 -9.65 -11.71 11.71
CA GLN A 109 -9.59 -11.72 13.17
C GLN A 109 -8.42 -12.54 13.71
N ARG A 110 -7.61 -13.14 12.82
CA ARG A 110 -6.42 -13.90 13.22
C ARG A 110 -5.45 -12.96 13.95
N PRO A 111 -4.90 -13.37 15.11
CA PRO A 111 -3.85 -12.60 15.76
C PRO A 111 -2.59 -12.59 14.90
N ILE A 112 -1.84 -11.49 14.98
CA ILE A 112 -0.49 -11.35 14.47
C ILE A 112 0.41 -10.89 15.60
N ASP A 113 1.53 -11.60 15.77
CA ASP A 113 2.56 -11.23 16.73
C ASP A 113 3.49 -10.23 16.06
N LEU A 114 3.57 -9.02 16.62
CA LEU A 114 4.36 -7.92 16.09
C LEU A 114 5.79 -7.93 16.62
N PRO A 115 6.75 -7.35 15.87
CA PRO A 115 8.13 -7.21 16.33
C PRO A 115 8.32 -6.36 17.60
N ASP A 116 7.34 -5.56 18.00
CA ASP A 116 7.33 -4.78 19.23
C ASP A 116 6.85 -5.59 20.47
N GLY A 117 6.51 -6.87 20.27
CA GLY A 117 6.05 -7.78 21.31
C GLY A 117 4.54 -7.75 21.58
N ARG A 118 3.78 -6.90 20.87
CA ARG A 118 2.31 -6.91 20.95
C ARG A 118 1.73 -8.03 20.09
N SER A 119 0.55 -8.51 20.51
CA SER A 119 -0.27 -9.45 19.73
C SER A 119 -1.68 -8.91 19.65
N LEU A 120 -2.21 -8.76 18.44
CA LEU A 120 -3.54 -8.23 18.16
C LEU A 120 -4.08 -8.80 16.85
N SER A 121 -5.39 -8.70 16.61
CA SER A 121 -5.94 -9.11 15.31
C SER A 121 -5.47 -8.19 14.19
N ILE A 122 -5.37 -8.71 12.97
CA ILE A 122 -5.00 -7.91 11.80
C ILE A 122 -5.98 -6.75 11.60
N ASN A 123 -7.28 -6.98 11.84
CA ASN A 123 -8.28 -5.92 11.79
C ASN A 123 -8.04 -4.81 12.84
N ALA A 124 -7.67 -5.18 14.07
CA ALA A 124 -7.33 -4.20 15.10
C ALA A 124 -6.07 -3.41 14.75
N LEU A 125 -5.05 -4.06 14.17
CA LEU A 125 -3.85 -3.41 13.68
C LEU A 125 -4.16 -2.39 12.56
N ALA A 126 -5.02 -2.76 11.62
CA ALA A 126 -5.46 -1.87 10.56
C ALA A 126 -6.19 -0.62 11.10
N GLN A 127 -7.02 -0.79 12.13
CA GLN A 127 -7.69 0.32 12.82
C GLN A 127 -6.67 1.22 13.56
N GLU A 128 -5.72 0.63 14.28
CA GLU A 128 -4.66 1.38 14.97
C GLU A 128 -3.83 2.22 13.98
N LEU A 129 -3.52 1.65 12.82
CA LEU A 129 -2.79 2.32 11.74
C LEU A 129 -3.67 3.22 10.85
N ASN A 130 -4.96 3.36 11.16
CA ASN A 130 -5.94 4.14 10.40
C ASN A 130 -5.97 3.77 8.90
N VAL A 131 -5.92 2.48 8.58
CA VAL A 131 -6.04 2.01 7.19
C VAL A 131 -7.48 2.23 6.71
N THR A 132 -7.64 3.03 5.66
CA THR A 132 -8.96 3.41 5.12
C THR A 132 -9.22 2.94 3.68
N TYR A 133 -8.25 2.28 3.05
CA TYR A 133 -8.30 1.85 1.66
C TYR A 133 -7.55 0.52 1.45
N THR A 134 -7.87 -0.23 0.40
CA THR A 134 -7.11 -1.42 -0.03
C THR A 134 -6.86 -1.39 -1.53
N PRO A 135 -5.62 -1.66 -1.99
CA PRO A 135 -4.46 -2.01 -1.19
C PRO A 135 -3.83 -0.80 -0.48
N THR A 136 -3.39 -0.99 0.76
CA THR A 136 -2.59 0.01 1.49
C THR A 136 -1.19 -0.54 1.76
N ILE A 137 -0.16 0.21 1.37
CA ILE A 137 1.25 -0.12 1.65
C ILE A 137 1.76 0.84 2.72
N ILE A 138 2.26 0.33 3.83
CA ILE A 138 2.92 1.14 4.88
C ILE A 138 4.38 0.69 4.97
N LEU A 139 5.30 1.63 4.80
CA LEU A 139 6.74 1.40 4.87
C LEU A 139 7.30 1.95 6.18
N MET A 140 7.96 1.08 6.93
CA MET A 140 8.56 1.39 8.23
C MET A 140 10.08 1.25 8.16
N ASP A 141 10.79 2.13 8.88
CA ASP A 141 12.24 2.06 9.01
C ASP A 141 12.70 0.89 9.90
N SER A 142 14.01 0.73 10.06
CA SER A 142 14.62 -0.32 10.90
C SER A 142 14.27 -0.21 12.39
N ARG A 143 13.67 0.90 12.83
CA ARG A 143 13.16 1.12 14.19
C ARG A 143 11.65 0.97 14.27
N GLN A 144 11.03 0.38 13.24
CA GLN A 144 9.58 0.14 13.16
C GLN A 144 8.76 1.44 13.18
N THR A 145 9.37 2.55 12.77
CA THR A 145 8.67 3.84 12.64
C THR A 145 8.15 3.97 11.22
N GLU A 146 6.86 4.25 11.06
CA GLU A 146 6.28 4.57 9.75
C GLU A 146 6.95 5.79 9.13
N VAL A 147 7.48 5.62 7.92
CA VAL A 147 8.12 6.68 7.14
C VAL A 147 7.16 7.25 6.10
N ILE A 148 6.47 6.37 5.37
CA ILE A 148 5.55 6.75 4.30
C ILE A 148 4.55 5.62 4.04
N ARG A 149 3.39 5.97 3.49
CA ARG A 149 2.38 5.01 3.04
C ARG A 149 1.78 5.38 1.69
N ALA A 150 1.22 4.38 1.02
CA ALA A 150 0.37 4.53 -0.16
C ALA A 150 -1.02 3.98 0.15
N GLU A 151 -2.03 4.83 -0.02
CA GLU A 151 -3.46 4.51 0.21
C GLU A 151 -4.27 4.87 -1.05
N ALA A 152 -3.73 4.50 -2.21
CA ALA A 152 -4.25 4.86 -3.51
C ALA A 152 -3.76 3.88 -4.57
N GLN A 153 -4.41 3.87 -5.73
CA GLN A 153 -3.83 3.22 -6.89
C GLN A 153 -2.58 4.00 -7.34
N LEU A 154 -1.41 3.37 -7.23
CA LEU A 154 -0.14 3.93 -7.66
C LEU A 154 0.47 3.10 -8.79
N ARG A 155 1.16 3.78 -9.70
CA ARG A 155 1.91 3.15 -10.79
C ARG A 155 3.25 2.61 -10.29
N SER A 156 3.82 1.67 -11.05
CA SER A 156 5.04 0.95 -10.66
C SER A 156 6.18 1.91 -10.30
N PHE A 157 6.39 2.98 -11.07
CA PHE A 157 7.43 3.96 -10.76
C PHE A 157 7.26 4.62 -9.38
N HIS A 158 6.02 4.91 -8.97
CA HIS A 158 5.75 5.52 -7.66
C HIS A 158 5.94 4.51 -6.53
N VAL A 159 5.45 3.28 -6.69
CA VAL A 159 5.62 2.23 -5.68
C VAL A 159 7.10 1.87 -5.51
N GLU A 160 7.84 1.68 -6.60
CA GLU A 160 9.29 1.48 -6.57
C GLU A 160 10.00 2.66 -5.87
N SER A 161 9.57 3.90 -6.16
CA SER A 161 10.13 5.09 -5.51
C SER A 161 9.85 5.14 -4.01
N LEU A 162 8.68 4.69 -3.54
CA LEU A 162 8.38 4.61 -2.11
C LEU A 162 9.37 3.66 -1.39
N PHE A 163 9.58 2.48 -1.97
CA PHE A 163 10.50 1.50 -1.41
C PHE A 163 11.95 2.00 -1.43
N ASP A 164 12.40 2.57 -2.55
CA ASP A 164 13.73 3.16 -2.71
C ASP A 164 13.96 4.31 -1.72
N TYR A 165 12.97 5.17 -1.52
CA TYR A 165 13.05 6.31 -0.62
C TYR A 165 13.33 5.91 0.83
N VAL A 166 12.67 4.84 1.28
CA VAL A 166 12.85 4.29 2.64
C VAL A 166 14.12 3.45 2.74
N SER A 167 14.37 2.53 1.80
CA SER A 167 15.56 1.65 1.86
C SER A 167 16.88 2.40 1.70
N SER A 168 16.91 3.47 0.90
CA SER A 168 18.07 4.35 0.76
C SER A 168 18.25 5.33 1.94
N THR A 169 17.29 5.38 2.87
CA THR A 169 17.22 6.36 3.97
C THR A 169 17.19 7.82 3.53
N THR A 170 16.83 8.08 2.26
CA THR A 170 16.84 9.44 1.68
C THR A 170 15.91 10.40 2.42
N TYR A 171 14.83 9.88 3.00
CA TYR A 171 13.88 10.64 3.82
C TYR A 171 14.49 11.42 4.99
N LEU A 172 15.67 11.01 5.47
CA LEU A 172 16.41 11.73 6.52
C LEU A 172 17.01 13.06 6.04
N LYS A 173 17.29 13.18 4.73
CA LYS A 173 17.94 14.35 4.12
C LYS A 173 16.99 15.14 3.23
N GLU A 174 16.11 14.47 2.52
CA GLU A 174 15.07 15.07 1.69
C GLU A 174 13.71 14.54 2.18
N PRO A 175 13.04 15.23 3.11
CA PRO A 175 11.76 14.78 3.64
C PRO A 175 10.59 14.95 2.64
N GLN A 176 10.77 15.72 1.56
CA GLN A 176 9.74 15.92 0.55
C GLN A 176 9.80 14.83 -0.52
N PHE A 177 8.94 13.82 -0.38
CA PHE A 177 8.90 12.67 -1.29
C PHE A 177 8.72 13.04 -2.77
N GLN A 178 7.94 14.08 -3.10
CA GLN A 178 7.78 14.52 -4.48
C GLN A 178 9.11 14.99 -5.10
N ARG A 179 9.94 15.70 -4.33
CA ARG A 179 11.28 16.13 -4.80
C ARG A 179 12.19 14.94 -5.04
N PHE A 180 12.07 13.89 -4.21
CA PHE A 180 12.78 12.64 -4.42
C PHE A 180 12.34 11.94 -5.71
N ILE A 181 11.04 11.84 -5.97
CA ILE A 181 10.50 11.28 -7.24
C ILE A 181 11.07 12.02 -8.44
N ASP A 182 11.04 13.36 -8.42
CA ASP A 182 11.52 14.19 -9.53
C ASP A 182 13.02 13.96 -9.78
N ALA A 183 13.82 13.99 -8.71
CA ALA A 183 15.27 13.74 -8.80
C ALA A 183 15.59 12.32 -9.28
N ARG A 184 14.82 11.31 -8.84
CA ARG A 184 14.96 9.93 -9.28
C ARG A 184 14.61 9.78 -10.76
N ALA A 185 13.54 10.44 -11.21
CA ALA A 185 13.15 10.45 -12.63
C ALA A 185 14.23 11.09 -13.50
N ASP A 186 14.79 12.22 -13.09
CA ASP A 186 15.85 12.90 -13.83
C ASP A 186 17.13 12.07 -13.91
N LYS A 187 17.50 11.40 -12.82
CA LYS A 187 18.64 10.46 -12.80
C LYS A 187 18.44 9.33 -13.81
N HIS A 188 17.28 8.67 -13.80
CA HIS A 188 17.00 7.58 -14.74
C HIS A 188 17.04 8.06 -16.19
N ARG A 189 16.49 9.24 -16.49
CA ARG A 189 16.56 9.85 -17.83
C ARG A 189 18.00 10.14 -18.26
N ALA A 190 18.82 10.69 -17.36
CA ALA A 190 20.24 10.97 -17.63
C ALA A 190 21.06 9.70 -17.91
N GLU A 191 20.67 8.58 -17.31
CA GLU A 191 21.25 7.25 -17.57
C GLU A 191 20.68 6.56 -18.82
N GLY A 192 19.79 7.24 -19.57
CA GLY A 192 19.15 6.70 -20.77
C GLY A 192 18.06 5.67 -20.49
N ARG A 193 17.61 5.53 -19.24
CA ARG A 193 16.51 4.63 -18.88
C ARG A 193 15.16 5.27 -19.21
N HIS A 194 14.23 4.46 -19.70
CA HIS A 194 12.86 4.90 -19.89
C HIS A 194 12.20 5.20 -18.53
N VAL A 195 11.54 6.34 -18.42
CA VAL A 195 10.80 6.73 -17.21
C VAL A 195 9.37 7.04 -17.60
N SER A 196 8.44 6.29 -17.03
CA SER A 196 7.02 6.56 -17.14
C SER A 196 6.39 6.70 -15.78
N ILE A 197 6.06 7.94 -15.45
CA ILE A 197 5.41 8.32 -14.21
C ILE A 197 3.95 7.83 -14.20
N LEU A 198 3.29 7.87 -15.37
CA LEU A 198 1.90 7.48 -15.55
C LEU A 198 1.71 6.01 -15.96
N GLY A 199 2.81 5.32 -16.31
CA GLY A 199 2.82 3.94 -16.79
C GLY A 199 2.79 3.86 -18.33
N ASP A 200 3.43 2.82 -18.87
CA ASP A 200 3.47 2.56 -20.33
C ASP A 200 2.74 1.27 -20.73
N ASP A 201 2.44 0.44 -19.76
CA ASP A 201 1.82 -0.86 -19.99
C ASP A 201 0.32 -0.62 -20.22
N PRO A 202 -0.20 -0.80 -21.44
CA PRO A 202 -1.60 -0.48 -21.76
C PRO A 202 -2.58 -1.29 -20.91
N ASN A 203 -2.19 -2.49 -20.46
CA ASN A 203 -3.02 -3.29 -19.56
C ASN A 203 -3.00 -2.73 -18.15
N CYS A 204 -1.92 -2.06 -17.73
CA CYS A 204 -1.77 -1.43 -16.41
C CYS A 204 -1.99 0.09 -16.42
N ASN A 205 -2.39 0.64 -17.56
CA ASN A 205 -2.66 2.06 -17.77
C ASN A 205 -4.15 2.40 -17.69
N SER A 206 -5.05 1.41 -17.75
CA SER A 206 -6.46 1.67 -17.46
C SER A 206 -6.64 1.89 -15.96
N LEU A 207 -7.06 3.11 -15.64
CA LEU A 207 -7.55 3.55 -14.34
C LEU A 207 -9.07 3.40 -14.27
#